data_AF-A0A6N7IEC9-F1
#
_entry.id   AF-A0A6N7IEC9-F1
#
_cell.length_a   1.000
_cell.length_b   1.000
_cell.length_c   1.000
_cell.angle_alpha   90.00
_cell.angle_beta   90.00
_cell.angle_gamma   90.00
#
_symmetry.space_group_name_H-M   'P 1'
#
loop_
_entity.id
_entity.type
_entity.pdbx_description
1 polymer ?
#
loop_
_entity_poly.entity_id
_entity_poly.type
_entity_poly.pdbx_seq_one_letter_code
_entity_poly.pdbx_strand_id
1 'polypeptide(L)'
;MCTLCYELAGDEHWTDVPVASGAQTPARHRRARILSRVLAHYGLAYADSGPGGPASVSDRKGSVELVGNVAAVWPAVERLAGRHPDPLDPGLLEALDELSEDR
;
A
#
# COMPACT_ATOMS: atom_id res chain seq x y z
N MET A 1 -3.37 -18.37 15.41
CA MET A 1 -4.71 -18.73 14.85
C MET A 1 -5.73 -17.78 15.46
N CYS A 2 -6.30 -16.87 14.66
CA CYS A 2 -7.43 -16.03 15.08
C CYS A 2 -8.66 -16.44 14.25
N THR A 3 -9.76 -16.76 14.92
CA THR A 3 -10.97 -17.36 14.35
C THR A 3 -11.94 -16.35 13.73
N LEU A 4 -11.63 -15.05 13.76
CA LEU A 4 -12.57 -13.99 13.35
C LEU A 4 -12.45 -13.59 11.87
N CYS A 5 -11.27 -13.73 11.27
CA CYS A 5 -10.98 -13.19 9.94
C CYS A 5 -10.90 -14.24 8.82
N TYR A 6 -10.88 -15.54 9.16
CA TYR A 6 -10.80 -16.68 8.22
C TYR A 6 -9.94 -16.39 6.96
N GLU A 7 -8.78 -15.78 7.13
CA GLU A 7 -7.82 -15.66 6.04
C GLU A 7 -6.74 -16.70 6.34
N LEU A 8 -6.75 -17.78 5.56
CA LEU A 8 -5.70 -18.79 5.62
C LEU A 8 -4.36 -18.07 5.44
N ALA A 9 -3.44 -18.26 6.38
CA ALA A 9 -2.02 -17.95 6.18
C ALA A 9 -1.51 -18.83 5.03
N GLY A 10 -1.65 -18.35 3.80
CA GLY A 10 -1.42 -19.15 2.60
C GLY A 10 -0.93 -18.37 1.38
N ASP A 11 -1.12 -17.05 1.32
CA ASP A 11 -0.68 -16.21 0.20
C ASP A 11 0.26 -15.10 0.68
N GLU A 12 1.36 -15.49 1.34
CA GLU A 12 2.46 -14.56 1.57
C GLU A 12 2.98 -14.07 0.22
N HIS A 13 2.69 -12.82 -0.09
CA HIS A 13 3.13 -12.23 -1.34
C HIS A 13 4.66 -12.20 -1.37
N TRP A 14 5.28 -12.46 -2.53
CA TRP A 14 6.74 -12.57 -2.66
C TRP A 14 7.52 -11.35 -2.14
N THR A 15 6.89 -10.17 -2.11
CA THR A 15 7.48 -8.94 -1.55
C THR A 15 7.46 -8.90 0.00
N ASP A 16 6.76 -9.83 0.63
CA ASP A 16 6.59 -9.97 2.08
C ASP A 16 7.31 -11.21 2.65
N VAL A 17 7.90 -12.05 1.80
CA VAL A 17 8.68 -13.22 2.20
C VAL A 17 10.09 -12.79 2.64
N PRO A 18 10.58 -13.20 3.82
CA PRO A 18 11.93 -12.87 4.27
C PRO A 18 12.99 -13.54 3.41
N VAL A 19 13.86 -12.74 2.77
CA VAL A 19 14.99 -13.25 1.97
C VAL A 19 16.20 -13.67 2.83
N ALA A 20 16.26 -13.31 4.11
CA ALA A 20 17.24 -13.80 5.09
C ALA A 20 16.77 -13.53 6.54
N SER A 21 17.34 -14.23 7.52
CA SER A 21 17.09 -13.99 8.97
C SER A 21 17.60 -12.61 9.40
N GLY A 22 16.83 -11.57 9.13
CA GLY A 22 17.08 -10.21 9.62
C GLY A 22 16.70 -9.13 8.61
N ALA A 23 15.93 -8.14 9.08
CA ALA A 23 15.61 -6.85 8.44
C ALA A 23 14.48 -6.82 7.37
N GLN A 24 13.34 -7.44 7.63
CA GLN A 24 12.09 -7.22 6.86
C GLN A 24 11.42 -5.86 7.17
N THR A 25 11.51 -5.39 8.41
CA THR A 25 10.85 -4.15 8.87
C THR A 25 11.25 -2.92 8.07
N PRO A 26 12.55 -2.69 7.73
CA PRO A 26 12.95 -1.54 6.92
C PRO A 26 12.37 -1.57 5.50
N ALA A 27 12.36 -2.72 4.83
CA ALA A 27 11.85 -2.85 3.47
C ALA A 27 10.34 -2.61 3.41
N ARG A 28 9.60 -3.19 4.36
CA ARG A 28 8.15 -2.98 4.51
C ARG A 28 7.81 -1.52 4.80
N HIS A 29 8.51 -0.89 5.75
CA HIS A 29 8.31 0.52 6.07
C HIS A 29 8.65 1.42 4.88
N ARG A 30 9.71 1.11 4.12
CA ARG A 30 10.05 1.84 2.90
C ARG A 30 8.94 1.74 1.86
N ARG A 31 8.41 0.54 1.64
CA ARG A 31 7.29 0.32 0.71
C ARG A 31 6.03 1.07 1.17
N ALA A 32 5.68 1.00 2.45
CA ALA A 32 4.56 1.77 2.99
C ALA A 32 4.72 3.27 2.73
N ARG A 33 5.92 3.83 2.95
CA ARG A 33 6.21 5.24 2.64
C ARG A 33 6.07 5.57 1.15
N ILE A 34 6.52 4.69 0.26
CA ILE A 34 6.36 4.88 -1.19
C ILE A 34 4.87 4.85 -1.56
N LEU A 35 4.13 3.85 -1.08
CA LEU A 35 2.69 3.73 -1.33
C LEU A 35 1.92 4.94 -0.81
N SER A 36 2.19 5.39 0.42
CA SER A 36 1.53 6.59 0.97
C SER A 36 1.75 7.83 0.09
N ARG A 37 2.95 8.01 -0.49
CA ARG A 37 3.23 9.13 -1.41
C ARG A 37 2.48 9.01 -2.72
N VAL A 38 2.51 7.83 -3.34
CA VAL A 38 1.81 7.59 -4.61
C VAL A 38 0.29 7.73 -4.43
N LEU A 39 -0.27 7.14 -3.38
CA LEU A 39 -1.71 7.16 -3.12
C LEU A 39 -2.22 8.57 -2.77
N ALA A 40 -1.38 9.42 -2.17
CA ALA A 40 -1.74 10.80 -1.89
C ALA A 40 -2.08 11.59 -3.17
N HIS A 41 -1.42 11.32 -4.29
CA HIS A 41 -1.75 11.91 -5.60
C HIS A 41 -3.17 11.58 -6.05
N TYR A 42 -3.66 10.38 -5.72
CA TYR A 42 -5.03 9.96 -5.98
C TYR A 42 -6.02 10.42 -4.91
N GLY A 43 -5.57 11.18 -3.90
CA GLY A 43 -6.39 11.63 -2.79
C GLY A 43 -6.72 10.53 -1.78
N LEU A 44 -5.95 9.44 -1.79
CA LEU A 44 -6.10 8.28 -0.93
C LEU A 44 -4.99 8.22 0.13
N ALA A 45 -5.24 7.53 1.22
CA ALA A 45 -4.27 7.25 2.27
C ALA A 45 -3.98 5.75 2.35
N TYR A 46 -2.73 5.40 2.62
CA TYR A 46 -2.30 4.02 2.88
C TYR A 46 -1.85 3.89 4.33
N ALA A 47 -2.35 2.88 5.04
CA ALA A 47 -1.95 2.56 6.40
C ALA A 47 -1.55 1.09 6.52
N ASP A 48 -0.45 0.83 7.21
CA ASP A 48 0.18 -0.47 7.28
C ASP A 48 0.14 -1.03 8.69
N SER A 49 -0.65 -2.09 8.94
CA SER A 49 -0.97 -2.58 10.30
C SER A 49 0.13 -3.39 11.00
N GLY A 50 1.35 -3.41 10.45
CA GLY A 50 2.45 -4.25 10.96
C GLY A 50 2.47 -5.69 10.44
N PRO A 51 3.50 -6.48 10.79
CA PRO A 51 3.66 -7.85 10.30
C PRO A 51 2.44 -8.74 10.62
N GLY A 52 1.98 -9.51 9.63
CA GLY A 52 0.85 -10.43 9.78
C GLY A 52 -0.54 -9.78 9.86
N GLY A 53 -0.63 -8.45 9.75
CA GLY A 53 -1.89 -7.71 9.67
C GLY A 53 -2.14 -7.15 8.26
N PRO A 54 -3.41 -7.02 7.83
CA PRO A 54 -3.74 -6.41 6.54
C PRO A 54 -3.39 -4.93 6.54
N ALA A 55 -3.01 -4.39 5.39
CA ALA A 55 -2.94 -2.95 5.22
C ALA A 55 -4.32 -2.39 4.88
N SER A 56 -4.48 -1.07 4.85
CA SER A 56 -5.71 -0.42 4.44
C SER A 56 -5.45 0.73 3.48
N VAL A 57 -6.42 0.94 2.59
CA VAL A 57 -6.51 2.10 1.70
C VAL A 57 -7.79 2.84 2.05
N SER A 58 -7.70 4.15 2.25
CA SER A 58 -8.88 4.97 2.55
C SER A 58 -8.95 6.23 1.72
N ASP A 59 -10.16 6.73 1.50
CA ASP A 59 -10.38 8.03 0.89
C ASP A 59 -10.68 9.12 1.94
N ARG A 60 -10.76 10.37 1.48
CA ARG A 60 -11.12 11.51 2.34
C ARG A 60 -12.60 11.56 2.73
N LYS A 61 -13.45 10.72 2.14
CA LYS A 61 -14.90 10.64 2.40
C LYS A 61 -15.21 9.61 3.50
N GLY A 62 -14.22 8.86 3.96
CA GLY A 62 -14.35 7.87 5.02
C GLY A 62 -14.54 6.43 4.52
N SER A 63 -14.46 6.19 3.21
CA SER A 63 -14.42 4.83 2.68
C SER A 63 -13.06 4.20 2.94
N VAL A 64 -13.06 2.94 3.40
CA VAL A 64 -11.85 2.19 3.76
C VAL A 64 -11.96 0.78 3.19
N GLU A 65 -10.92 0.32 2.51
CA GLU A 65 -10.75 -1.08 2.11
C GLU A 65 -9.53 -1.70 2.78
N LEU A 66 -9.68 -2.93 3.26
CA LEU A 66 -8.57 -3.75 3.75
C LEU A 66 -7.93 -4.47 2.57
N VAL A 67 -6.60 -4.47 2.54
CA VAL A 67 -5.80 -5.12 1.49
C VAL A 67 -4.84 -6.11 2.14
N GLY A 68 -4.95 -7.38 1.73
CA GLY A 68 -4.16 -8.47 2.30
C GLY A 68 -2.69 -8.46 1.88
N ASN A 69 -2.37 -7.82 0.74
CA ASN A 69 -1.01 -7.69 0.23
C ASN A 69 -0.87 -6.48 -0.71
N VAL A 70 0.36 -6.19 -1.14
CA VAL A 70 0.62 -5.05 -2.05
C VAL A 70 -0.07 -5.19 -3.42
N ALA A 71 -0.29 -6.40 -3.92
CA ALA A 71 -0.97 -6.60 -5.20
C ALA A 71 -2.45 -6.19 -5.14
N ALA A 72 -3.08 -6.34 -3.98
CA ALA A 72 -4.47 -5.92 -3.75
C ALA A 72 -4.65 -4.39 -3.63
N VAL A 73 -3.56 -3.61 -3.52
CA VAL A 73 -3.62 -2.15 -3.41
C VAL A 73 -4.20 -1.50 -4.66
N TRP A 74 -3.76 -1.88 -5.86
CA TRP A 74 -4.20 -1.21 -7.09
C TRP A 74 -5.68 -1.40 -7.41
N PRO A 75 -6.24 -2.63 -7.30
CA PRO A 75 -7.68 -2.80 -7.39
C PRO A 75 -8.46 -1.97 -6.37
N ALA A 76 -7.94 -1.79 -5.15
CA ALA A 76 -8.56 -0.94 -4.13
C ALA A 76 -8.50 0.55 -4.51
N VAL A 77 -7.38 1.01 -5.04
CA VAL A 77 -7.20 2.37 -5.55
C VAL A 77 -8.19 2.65 -6.69
N GLU A 78 -8.35 1.73 -7.65
CA GLU A 78 -9.32 1.88 -8.74
C GLU A 78 -10.75 2.08 -8.23
N ARG A 79 -11.17 1.25 -7.27
CA ARG A 79 -12.51 1.34 -6.68
C ARG A 79 -12.73 2.63 -5.91
N LEU A 80 -11.78 3.03 -5.06
CA LEU A 80 -11.90 4.20 -4.19
C LEU A 80 -11.70 5.52 -4.94
N ALA A 81 -10.77 5.57 -5.90
CA ALA A 81 -10.53 6.76 -6.71
C ALA A 81 -11.61 6.96 -7.79
N GLY A 82 -12.35 5.90 -8.16
CA GLY A 82 -13.36 5.94 -9.22
C GLY A 82 -12.77 6.17 -10.61
N ARG A 83 -11.46 5.94 -10.77
CA ARG A 83 -10.71 6.08 -12.02
C ARG A 83 -9.57 5.07 -12.04
N HIS A 84 -9.14 4.66 -13.23
CA HIS A 84 -7.96 3.81 -13.37
C HIS A 84 -6.70 4.64 -13.01
N PRO A 85 -5.90 4.23 -12.01
CA PRO A 85 -4.65 4.91 -11.71
C PRO A 85 -3.68 4.69 -12.87
N ASP A 86 -3.09 5.76 -13.37
CA ASP A 86 -2.02 5.70 -14.35
C ASP A 86 -0.67 5.85 -13.63
N PRO A 87 0.18 4.80 -13.60
CA PRO A 87 1.51 4.86 -12.99
C PRO A 87 2.47 5.84 -13.67
N LEU A 88 2.18 6.24 -14.91
CA LEU A 88 2.97 7.18 -15.70
C LEU A 88 2.27 8.53 -15.88
N ASP A 89 1.25 8.82 -15.04
CA ASP A 89 0.59 10.12 -15.02
C ASP A 89 1.62 11.23 -14.84
N PRO A 90 1.71 12.22 -15.76
CA PRO A 90 2.72 13.27 -15.66
C PRO A 90 2.66 14.04 -14.34
N GLY A 91 1.45 14.29 -13.82
CA GLY A 91 1.28 14.97 -12.54
C GLY A 91 1.75 14.13 -11.36
N LEU A 92 1.59 12.80 -11.41
CA LEU A 92 2.15 11.89 -10.40
C LEU A 92 3.67 11.96 -10.42
N LEU A 93 4.29 11.90 -11.61
CA LEU A 93 5.74 11.91 -11.75
C LEU A 93 6.35 13.22 -11.26
N GLU A 94 5.75 14.36 -11.61
CA GLU A 94 6.16 15.69 -11.14
C GLU A 94 6.07 15.77 -9.60
N ALA A 95 4.95 15.38 -9.01
CA ALA A 95 4.78 15.37 -7.56
C ALA A 95 5.79 14.46 -6.85
N LEU A 96 6.17 13.33 -7.45
CA LEU A 96 7.17 12.43 -6.89
C LEU A 96 8.60 12.98 -7.00
N ASP A 97 8.90 13.74 -8.05
CA ASP A 97 10.20 14.36 -8.29
C ASP A 97 10.44 15.49 -7.25
N GLU A 98 9.45 16.38 -7.07
CA GLU A 98 9.47 17.43 -6.04
C GLU A 98 9.71 16.85 -4.63
N LEU A 99 9.00 15.76 -4.29
CA LEU A 99 9.16 15.04 -3.00
C LEU A 99 10.52 14.33 -2.86
N SER A 100 11.27 14.21 -3.94
CA SER A 100 12.61 13.62 -3.95
C SER A 100 13.69 14.67 -3.75
N GLU A 101 13.48 15.89 -4.26
CA GLU A 101 14.37 17.05 -4.15
C GLU A 101 14.36 17.67 -2.76
N ASP A 102 13.23 17.59 -2.05
CA ASP A 102 13.07 18.07 -0.66
C ASP A 102 13.82 17.22 0.41
N ARG A 103 14.63 16.22 0.02
CA ARG A 103 15.26 15.25 0.92
C ARG A 103 16.78 15.29 0.90
#